data_AF-K0XIV7-F1
#
_entry.id   AF-K0XIV7-F1
#
_cell.length_a   1.000
_cell.length_b   1.000
_cell.length_c   1.000
_cell.angle_alpha   90.00
_cell.angle_beta   90.00
_cell.angle_gamma   90.00
#
_symmetry.space_group_name_H-M   'P 1'
#
loop_
_entity.id
_entity.type
_entity.pdbx_description
1 polymer ?
#
loop_
_entity_poly.entity_id
_entity_poly.type
_entity_poly.pdbx_seq_one_letter_code
_entity_poly.pdbx_strand_id
1 'polypeptide(L)'
;MDINPIDKKNEICKLLDDLEAEYEIHTFGEMSEEYDYLEEGNICITVLNPTCQYKLYIDLEYYGEFTLSYYRWHSHYFPDEMDYEVFYNDLTAY
;
A
#
# COMPACT_ATOMS: atom_id res chain seq x y z
N MET A 1 -0.11 16.16 -12.63
CA MET A 1 0.41 15.09 -13.50
C MET A 1 -0.06 13.82 -12.82
N ASP A 2 -0.65 12.90 -13.57
CA ASP A 2 -1.17 11.67 -12.97
C ASP A 2 0.01 10.79 -12.58
N ILE A 3 0.07 10.42 -11.30
CA ILE A 3 1.07 9.53 -10.73
C ILE A 3 0.64 8.11 -11.06
N ASN A 4 1.55 7.24 -11.48
CA ASN A 4 1.24 5.81 -11.49
C ASN A 4 1.59 5.23 -10.11
N PRO A 5 0.62 4.71 -9.32
CA PRO A 5 0.88 4.24 -7.95
C PRO A 5 2.03 3.25 -7.83
N ILE A 6 2.19 2.35 -8.79
CA ILE A 6 3.27 1.35 -8.78
C ILE A 6 4.67 1.99 -8.88
N ASP A 7 4.81 3.17 -9.48
CA ASP A 7 6.10 3.87 -9.60
C ASP A 7 6.56 4.42 -8.25
N LYS A 8 5.63 4.60 -7.30
CA LYS A 8 5.90 5.04 -5.92
C LYS A 8 6.33 3.91 -4.99
N LYS A 9 6.30 2.65 -5.43
CA LYS A 9 6.65 1.48 -4.60
C LYS A 9 7.97 1.66 -3.86
N ASN A 10 9.05 2.05 -4.56
CA ASN A 10 10.36 2.19 -3.93
C ASN A 10 10.42 3.34 -2.92
N GLU A 11 9.67 4.42 -3.15
CA GLU A 11 9.56 5.55 -2.22
C GLU A 11 8.83 5.14 -0.94
N ILE A 12 7.72 4.39 -1.09
CA ILE A 12 6.94 3.85 0.03
C ILE A 12 7.76 2.81 0.82
N CYS A 13 8.43 1.86 0.17
CA CYS A 13 9.30 0.90 0.86
C CYS A 13 10.39 1.60 1.67
N LYS A 14 11.01 2.64 1.10
CA LYS A 14 12.01 3.43 1.85
C LYS A 14 11.41 4.12 3.08
N LEU A 15 10.20 4.69 2.96
CA LEU A 15 9.50 5.27 4.11
C LEU A 15 9.27 4.20 5.20
N LEU A 16 8.81 3.01 4.82
CA LEU A 16 8.58 1.91 5.76
C LEU A 16 9.89 1.44 6.42
N ASP A 17 10.98 1.36 5.66
CA ASP A 17 12.31 1.06 6.20
C ASP A 17 12.76 2.12 7.21
N ASP A 18 12.58 3.42 6.90
CA ASP A 18 12.92 4.55 7.77
C ASP A 18 12.06 4.55 9.06
N LEU A 19 10.85 3.99 9.01
CA LEU A 19 9.95 3.77 10.16
C LEU A 19 10.25 2.47 10.92
N GLU A 20 11.27 1.70 10.52
CA GLU A 20 11.61 0.38 11.06
C GLU A 20 10.43 -0.62 11.03
N ALA A 21 9.52 -0.47 10.05
CA ALA A 21 8.36 -1.33 9.89
C ALA A 21 8.74 -2.66 9.20
N GLU A 22 8.17 -3.77 9.67
CA GLU A 22 8.27 -5.06 8.98
C GLU A 22 7.16 -5.15 7.93
N TYR A 23 7.49 -5.48 6.68
CA TYR A 23 6.50 -5.60 5.61
C TYR A 23 6.83 -6.70 4.60
N GLU A 24 5.80 -7.15 3.90
CA GLU A 24 5.85 -8.10 2.80
C GLU A 24 5.30 -7.43 1.52
N ILE A 25 5.79 -7.85 0.35
CA ILE A 25 5.32 -7.34 -0.95
C ILE A 25 4.69 -8.49 -1.71
N HIS A 26 3.46 -8.27 -2.18
CA HIS A 26 2.65 -9.26 -2.87
C HIS A 26 2.24 -8.76 -4.26
N THR A 27 2.15 -9.71 -5.18
CA THR A 27 1.83 -9.47 -6.59
C THR A 27 0.79 -10.46 -7.11
N PHE A 28 0.17 -10.11 -8.24
CA PHE A 28 -0.80 -10.97 -8.91
C PHE A 28 -0.26 -12.39 -9.19
N GLY A 29 -1.10 -13.40 -8.95
CA GLY A 29 -0.81 -14.79 -9.26
C GLY A 29 -0.04 -15.54 -8.17
N GLU A 30 0.19 -14.92 -7.01
CA GLU A 30 0.68 -15.61 -5.83
C GLU A 30 -0.32 -16.68 -5.34
N MET A 31 0.19 -17.80 -4.81
CA MET A 31 -0.65 -18.87 -4.26
C MET A 31 -1.14 -18.53 -2.85
N SER A 32 -1.92 -17.44 -2.71
CA SER A 32 -2.46 -16.96 -1.44
C SER A 32 -3.87 -16.39 -1.63
N GLU A 33 -4.87 -17.03 -1.01
CA GLU A 33 -6.27 -16.56 -1.04
C GLU A 33 -6.42 -15.13 -0.50
N GLU A 34 -5.50 -14.67 0.37
CA GLU A 34 -5.49 -13.30 0.90
C GLU A 34 -5.26 -12.25 -0.17
N TYR A 35 -4.55 -12.59 -1.27
CA TYR A 35 -4.15 -11.66 -2.33
C TYR A 35 -4.76 -11.99 -3.70
N ASP A 36 -5.73 -12.91 -3.75
CA ASP A 36 -6.45 -13.31 -4.97
C ASP A 36 -7.22 -12.16 -5.64
N TYR A 37 -7.42 -11.04 -4.93
CA TYR A 37 -8.08 -9.84 -5.46
C TYR A 37 -7.16 -8.97 -6.32
N LEU A 38 -5.83 -9.16 -6.24
CA LEU A 38 -4.88 -8.34 -7.01
C LEU A 38 -5.10 -8.58 -8.51
N GLU A 39 -5.13 -7.51 -9.29
CA GLU A 39 -5.14 -7.58 -10.76
C GLU A 39 -3.71 -7.58 -11.32
N GLU A 40 -3.55 -8.03 -12.56
CA GLU A 40 -2.25 -8.07 -13.23
C GLU A 40 -1.59 -6.68 -13.24
N GLY A 41 -0.39 -6.59 -12.66
CA GLY A 41 0.38 -5.35 -12.55
C GLY A 41 0.19 -4.60 -11.23
N ASN A 42 -0.83 -4.91 -10.44
CA ASN A 42 -1.03 -4.33 -9.11
C ASN A 42 -0.09 -4.96 -8.08
N ILE A 43 0.20 -4.19 -7.03
CA ILE A 43 1.09 -4.57 -5.93
C ILE A 43 0.38 -4.27 -4.62
N CYS A 44 0.38 -5.22 -3.67
CA CYS A 44 0.03 -4.93 -2.28
C CYS A 44 1.30 -4.97 -1.42
N ILE A 45 1.55 -3.92 -0.64
CA ILE A 45 2.55 -3.93 0.42
C ILE A 45 1.80 -4.15 1.73
N THR A 46 2.11 -5.24 2.43
CA THR A 46 1.46 -5.62 3.67
C THR A 46 2.40 -5.33 4.84
N VAL A 47 2.06 -4.32 5.65
CA VAL A 47 2.83 -3.96 6.85
C VAL A 47 2.35 -4.80 8.03
N LEU A 48 3.29 -5.50 8.65
CA LEU A 48 3.07 -6.37 9.80
C LEU A 48 3.06 -5.54 11.08
N ASN A 49 2.07 -5.77 11.94
CA ASN A 49 2.02 -5.14 13.25
C ASN A 49 2.44 -6.15 14.33
N PRO A 50 3.56 -5.96 15.04
CA PRO A 50 4.02 -6.92 16.05
C PRO A 50 3.11 -6.95 17.29
N THR A 51 2.25 -5.93 17.47
CA THR A 51 1.42 -5.75 18.66
C THR A 51 -0.05 -6.06 18.42
N CYS A 52 -0.50 -6.22 17.17
CA CYS A 52 -1.88 -6.57 16.86
C CYS A 52 -1.98 -7.55 15.68
N GLN A 53 -3.08 -8.31 15.63
CA GLN A 53 -3.31 -9.32 14.59
C GLN A 53 -3.65 -8.74 13.21
N TYR A 54 -3.91 -7.43 13.12
CA TYR A 54 -4.36 -6.77 11.90
C TYR A 54 -3.18 -6.15 11.17
N LYS A 55 -3.02 -6.53 9.91
CA LYS A 55 -2.04 -5.95 9.00
C LYS A 55 -2.60 -4.65 8.41
N LEU A 56 -1.71 -3.75 8.01
CA LEU A 56 -2.05 -2.63 7.13
C LEU A 56 -1.73 -3.08 5.71
N TYR A 57 -2.69 -2.93 4.80
CA TYR A 57 -2.53 -3.22 3.37
C TYR A 57 -2.41 -1.89 2.63
N ILE A 58 -1.41 -1.81 1.76
CA ILE A 58 -1.13 -0.67 0.90
C ILE A 58 -1.19 -1.15 -0.54
N ASP A 59 -2.34 -0.93 -1.18
CA ASP A 59 -2.55 -1.33 -2.56
C ASP A 59 -2.10 -0.23 -3.52
N LEU A 60 -1.25 -0.61 -4.47
CA LEU A 60 -0.75 0.22 -5.56
C LEU A 60 -1.33 -0.33 -6.86
N GLU A 61 -2.36 0.31 -7.37
CA GLU A 61 -3.01 -0.11 -8.62
C GLU A 61 -2.28 0.45 -9.84
N TYR A 62 -2.07 -0.37 -10.87
CA TYR A 62 -1.42 0.04 -12.10
C TYR A 62 -2.30 1.04 -12.87
N TYR A 63 -1.89 2.31 -12.92
CA TYR A 63 -2.70 3.43 -13.41
C TYR A 63 -4.08 3.59 -12.72
N GLY A 64 -4.19 3.13 -11.47
CA GLY A 64 -5.40 3.24 -10.64
C GLY A 64 -5.19 4.13 -9.41
N GLU A 65 -5.79 3.74 -8.29
CA GLU A 65 -5.71 4.46 -7.01
C GLU A 65 -4.60 3.93 -6.09
N PHE A 66 -4.28 4.70 -5.05
CA PHE A 66 -3.68 4.14 -3.85
C PHE A 66 -4.80 3.77 -2.87
N THR A 67 -4.73 2.59 -2.26
CA THR A 67 -5.68 2.22 -1.19
C THR A 67 -4.92 1.85 0.07
N LEU A 68 -5.38 2.38 1.22
CA LEU A 68 -4.95 1.93 2.54
C LEU A 68 -6.09 1.17 3.18
N SER A 69 -5.84 -0.05 3.65
CA SER A 69 -6.82 -0.87 4.36
C SER A 69 -6.28 -1.37 5.69
N TYR A 70 -7.03 -1.16 6.78
CA TYR A 70 -6.73 -1.68 8.11
C TYR A 70 -8.00 -2.18 8.79
N TYR A 71 -8.06 -3.47 9.07
CA TYR A 71 -9.24 -4.14 9.64
C TYR A 71 -10.55 -3.89 8.86
N ARG A 72 -11.38 -2.95 9.31
CA ARG A 72 -12.66 -2.56 8.67
C ARG A 72 -12.63 -1.16 8.09
N TRP A 73 -11.52 -0.46 8.26
CA TRP A 73 -11.30 0.87 7.73
C TRP A 73 -10.52 0.74 6.41
N HIS A 74 -10.92 1.54 5.42
CA HIS A 74 -10.14 1.74 4.22
C HIS A 74 -10.29 3.17 3.72
N SER A 75 -9.29 3.66 3.01
CA SER A 75 -9.26 4.97 2.37
C SER A 75 -8.65 4.86 0.99
N HIS A 76 -9.21 5.62 0.05
CA HIS A 76 -8.82 5.66 -1.36
C HIS A 76 -8.26 7.03 -1.66
N TYR A 77 -7.15 7.08 -2.39
CA TYR A 77 -6.47 8.30 -2.77
C TYR A 77 -6.28 8.33 -4.28
N PHE A 78 -6.67 9.44 -4.89
CA PHE A 78 -6.50 9.61 -6.32
C PHE A 78 -5.02 9.64 -6.69
N PRO A 79 -4.66 9.22 -7.92
CA PRO A 79 -3.29 9.24 -8.43
C PRO A 79 -2.81 10.65 -8.79
N ASP A 80 -2.95 11.61 -7.88
CA ASP A 80 -2.45 12.98 -8.04
C ASP A 80 -1.57 13.40 -6.84
N GLU A 81 -0.79 14.46 -7.04
CA GLU A 81 0.20 14.92 -6.05
C GLU A 81 -0.43 15.34 -4.71
N MET A 82 -1.64 15.90 -4.72
CA MET A 82 -2.29 16.39 -3.51
C MET A 82 -2.78 15.20 -2.67
N ASP A 83 -3.46 14.26 -3.30
CA ASP A 83 -3.93 13.05 -2.63
C ASP A 83 -2.76 12.14 -2.22
N TYR A 84 -1.68 12.11 -3.01
CA TYR A 84 -0.46 11.40 -2.63
C TYR A 84 0.20 12.00 -1.38
N GLU A 85 0.21 13.32 -1.21
CA GLU A 85 0.73 13.97 0.01
C GLU A 85 -0.12 13.57 1.23
N VAL A 86 -1.45 13.49 1.10
CA VAL A 86 -2.33 13.01 2.18
C VAL A 86 -2.03 11.55 2.50
N PHE A 87 -1.99 10.67 1.49
CA PHE A 87 -1.63 9.27 1.64
C PHE A 87 -0.30 9.07 2.36
N TYR A 88 0.73 9.83 1.96
CA TYR A 88 2.06 9.76 2.56
C TYR A 88 2.03 10.19 4.04
N ASN A 89 1.31 11.27 4.36
CA ASN A 89 1.14 11.72 5.74
C ASN A 89 0.42 10.69 6.60
N ASP A 90 -0.62 10.04 6.08
CA ASP A 90 -1.35 8.99 6.80
C ASP A 90 -0.48 7.76 7.07
N LEU A 91 0.43 7.40 6.15
CA LEU A 91 1.43 6.35 6.40
C LEU A 91 2.43 6.73 7.49
N THR A 92 2.83 8.00 7.59
CA THR A 92 3.79 8.45 8.61
C THR A 92 3.18 8.57 10.02
N ALA A 93 1.86 8.58 10.12
CA ALA A 93 1.13 8.65 11.39
C ALA A 93 0.87 7.27 12.02
N TYR A 94 1.26 6.18 11.34
CA TYR A 94 1.10 4.79 11.77
C TYR A 94 2.00 4.42 12.96
#